data_AF-A0A946WIC2-F1
#
_entry.id   AF-A0A946WIC2-F1
#
_cell.length_a   1.000
_cell.length_b   1.000
_cell.length_c   1.000
_cell.angle_alpha   90.00
_cell.angle_beta   90.00
_cell.angle_gamma   90.00
#
_symmetry.space_group_name_H-M   'P 1'
#
loop_
_entity.id
_entity.type
_entity.pdbx_description
1 polymer ?
#
loop_
_entity_poly.entity_id
_entity_poly.type
_entity_poly.pdbx_seq_one_letter_code
_entity_poly.pdbx_strand_id
1 'polypeptide(L)'
;MDEDKKKLQTSIRESLAKQSVDFLVPFISALVCILTSHDMSSFEVKRELKKLKISGIRTKGEQIESNSKILDFKVYILYAGARNYILKIEGLDHCSGFSFMETNKGMIVHDNVVDDPKPLAKDIKELFIKNYKTPYAITEVFLNFYNSPSKKNK
;
A
#
# COMPACT_ATOMS: atom_id res chain seq x y z
N MET A 1 -24.04 21.23 -15.18
CA MET A 1 -23.71 20.52 -13.93
C MET A 1 -23.67 21.56 -12.83
N ASP A 2 -24.57 21.41 -11.86
CA ASP A 2 -24.77 22.32 -10.72
C ASP A 2 -23.46 22.52 -9.92
N GLU A 3 -23.13 23.76 -9.55
CA GLU A 3 -21.89 24.08 -8.82
C GLU A 3 -21.83 23.36 -7.47
N ASP A 4 -22.97 23.19 -6.81
CA ASP A 4 -23.04 22.53 -5.51
C ASP A 4 -22.74 21.03 -5.62
N LYS A 5 -23.15 20.41 -6.73
CA LYS A 5 -22.81 19.00 -7.01
C LYS A 5 -21.30 18.84 -7.27
N LYS A 6 -20.68 19.79 -7.96
CA LYS A 6 -19.22 19.77 -8.18
C LYS A 6 -18.44 19.90 -6.87
N LYS A 7 -18.83 20.85 -6.01
CA LYS A 7 -18.21 21.06 -4.70
C LYS A 7 -18.31 19.81 -3.81
N LEU A 8 -19.49 19.19 -3.76
CA LEU A 8 -19.70 17.96 -3.00
C LEU A 8 -18.84 16.79 -3.51
N GLN A 9 -18.78 16.60 -4.84
CA GLN A 9 -17.95 15.57 -5.45
C GLN A 9 -16.46 15.76 -5.13
N THR A 10 -15.95 16.99 -5.20
CA THR A 10 -14.57 17.30 -4.83
C THR A 10 -14.31 16.99 -3.35
N SER A 11 -15.19 17.43 -2.44
CA SER A 11 -15.01 17.19 -1.00
C SER A 11 -15.01 15.69 -0.64
N ILE A 12 -15.89 14.90 -1.27
CA ILE A 12 -15.89 13.44 -1.11
C ILE A 12 -14.56 12.85 -1.60
N ARG A 13 -14.09 13.28 -2.78
CA ARG A 13 -12.84 12.78 -3.37
C ARG A 13 -11.62 13.11 -2.49
N GLU A 14 -11.55 14.32 -1.96
CA GLU A 14 -10.50 14.74 -1.02
C GLU A 14 -10.51 13.90 0.26
N SER A 15 -11.70 13.63 0.82
CA SER A 15 -11.86 12.76 2.00
C SER A 15 -11.39 11.34 1.72
N LEU A 16 -11.78 10.76 0.58
CA LEU A 16 -11.35 9.42 0.17
C LEU A 16 -9.84 9.34 -0.09
N ALA A 17 -9.27 10.37 -0.72
CA ALA A 17 -7.84 10.45 -0.98
C ALA A 17 -7.06 10.51 0.34
N LYS A 18 -7.54 11.32 1.30
CA LYS A 18 -6.97 11.38 2.65
C LYS A 18 -7.03 10.03 3.36
N GLN A 19 -8.19 9.38 3.39
CA GLN A 19 -8.33 8.05 4.01
C GLN A 19 -7.38 7.01 3.37
N SER A 20 -7.25 7.05 2.05
CA SER A 20 -6.34 6.17 1.31
C SER A 20 -4.88 6.41 1.70
N VAL A 21 -4.45 7.67 1.80
CA VAL A 21 -3.08 8.03 2.18
C VAL A 21 -2.81 7.75 3.66
N ASP A 22 -3.78 8.02 4.53
CA ASP A 22 -3.71 7.70 5.95
C ASP A 22 -3.51 6.19 6.16
N PHE A 23 -4.06 5.35 5.29
CA PHE A 23 -3.76 3.91 5.27
C PHE A 23 -2.39 3.60 4.64
N LEU A 24 -2.16 4.06 3.40
CA LEU A 24 -1.03 3.65 2.57
C LEU A 24 0.32 4.02 3.19
N VAL A 25 0.47 5.23 3.73
CA VAL A 25 1.75 5.71 4.25
C VAL A 25 2.28 4.82 5.38
N PRO A 26 1.56 4.61 6.50
CA PRO A 26 2.02 3.73 7.56
C PRO A 26 2.07 2.26 7.13
N PHE A 27 1.18 1.80 6.26
CA PHE A 27 1.19 0.42 5.76
C PHE A 27 2.43 0.10 4.93
N ILE A 28 2.78 0.98 3.98
CA ILE A 28 3.99 0.85 3.17
C ILE A 28 5.23 0.97 4.04
N SER A 29 5.26 1.94 4.96
CA SER A 29 6.39 2.08 5.88
C SER A 29 6.62 0.80 6.69
N ALA A 30 5.56 0.18 7.22
CA ALA A 30 5.66 -1.09 7.95
C ALA A 30 6.21 -2.22 7.07
N LEU A 31 5.74 -2.32 5.82
CA LEU A 31 6.26 -3.30 4.85
C LEU A 31 7.74 -3.07 4.54
N VAL A 32 8.13 -1.82 4.26
CA VAL A 32 9.52 -1.47 3.96
C VAL A 32 10.43 -1.79 5.15
N CYS A 33 10.00 -1.48 6.38
CA CYS A 33 10.75 -1.82 7.60
C CYS A 33 10.98 -3.34 7.73
N ILE A 34 9.98 -4.17 7.41
CA ILE A 34 10.11 -5.63 7.42
C ILE A 34 11.07 -6.10 6.32
N LEU A 35 10.89 -5.61 5.08
CA LEU A 35 11.64 -6.05 3.90
C LEU A 35 13.10 -5.57 3.88
N THR A 36 13.43 -4.55 4.67
CA THR A 36 14.79 -3.98 4.77
C THR A 36 15.53 -4.40 6.05
N SER A 37 14.87 -5.13 6.96
CA SER A 37 15.49 -5.60 8.20
C SER A 37 16.60 -6.62 7.92
N HIS A 38 17.78 -6.37 8.47
CA HIS A 38 18.93 -7.29 8.43
C HIS A 38 18.90 -8.34 9.54
N ASP A 39 18.10 -8.09 10.58
CA ASP A 39 18.04 -8.93 11.78
C ASP A 39 16.97 -10.02 11.70
N MET A 40 16.17 -10.05 10.63
CA MET A 40 15.10 -11.02 10.44
C MET A 40 15.50 -12.14 9.48
N SER A 41 15.28 -13.38 9.90
CA SER A 41 15.25 -14.54 9.01
C SER A 41 14.05 -14.48 8.06
N SER A 42 14.09 -15.23 6.94
CA SER A 42 12.93 -15.33 6.03
C SER A 42 11.66 -15.83 6.72
N PHE A 43 11.80 -16.71 7.72
CA PHE A 43 10.69 -17.17 8.55
C PHE A 43 10.06 -16.03 9.35
N GLU A 44 10.88 -15.15 9.94
CA GLU A 44 10.41 -13.99 10.68
C GLU A 44 9.78 -12.95 9.75
N VAL A 45 10.39 -12.66 8.61
CA VAL A 45 9.81 -11.81 7.56
C VAL A 45 8.41 -12.32 7.18
N LYS A 46 8.27 -13.62 6.90
CA LYS A 46 6.98 -14.24 6.61
C LYS A 46 5.97 -14.07 7.75
N ARG A 47 6.40 -14.20 9.00
CA ARG A 47 5.54 -14.01 10.18
C ARG A 47 5.05 -12.57 10.29
N GLU A 48 5.94 -11.59 10.13
CA GLU A 48 5.58 -10.17 10.19
C GLU A 48 4.69 -9.75 9.02
N LEU A 49 4.94 -10.23 7.80
CA LEU A 49 4.06 -10.02 6.66
C LEU A 49 2.63 -10.54 6.92
N LYS A 50 2.49 -11.71 7.57
CA LYS A 50 1.17 -12.23 7.97
C LYS A 50 0.47 -11.34 8.99
N LYS A 51 1.20 -10.68 9.91
CA LYS A 51 0.60 -9.71 10.85
C LYS A 51 0.03 -8.49 10.12
N LEU A 52 0.65 -8.09 9.01
CA LEU A 52 0.13 -7.09 8.09
C LEU A 52 -0.95 -7.62 7.13
N LYS A 53 -1.50 -8.81 7.42
CA LYS A 53 -2.56 -9.48 6.65
C LYS A 53 -2.20 -9.78 5.20
N ILE A 54 -0.90 -9.82 4.88
CA ILE A 54 -0.41 -10.30 3.59
C ILE A 54 -0.71 -11.80 3.49
N SER A 55 -1.46 -12.14 2.44
CA SER A 55 -1.92 -13.50 2.15
C SER A 55 -1.33 -13.99 0.83
N GLY A 56 -1.46 -15.29 0.54
CA GLY A 56 -0.91 -15.85 -0.71
C GLY A 56 0.62 -15.97 -0.72
N ILE A 57 1.26 -15.98 0.46
CA ILE A 57 2.71 -16.08 0.59
C ILE A 57 3.20 -17.46 0.15
N ARG A 58 4.07 -17.48 -0.86
CA ARG A 58 4.83 -18.64 -1.33
C ARG A 58 6.30 -18.48 -0.96
N THR A 59 6.97 -19.59 -0.66
CA THR A 59 8.38 -19.58 -0.25
C THR A 59 9.19 -20.60 -1.01
N LYS A 60 10.40 -20.23 -1.45
CA LYS A 60 11.39 -21.14 -2.07
C LYS A 60 12.77 -20.84 -1.49
N GLY A 61 13.21 -21.66 -0.53
CA GLY A 61 14.37 -21.30 0.32
C GLY A 61 14.07 -20.00 1.07
N GLU A 62 15.01 -19.06 1.02
CA GLU A 62 14.86 -17.72 1.63
C GLU A 62 14.00 -16.74 0.81
N GLN A 63 13.58 -17.13 -0.41
CA GLN A 63 12.76 -16.27 -1.26
C GLN A 63 11.30 -16.32 -0.84
N ILE A 64 10.66 -15.14 -0.84
CA ILE A 64 9.26 -14.95 -0.51
C ILE A 64 8.58 -14.23 -1.66
N GLU A 65 7.47 -14.78 -2.14
CA GLU A 65 6.61 -14.16 -3.13
C GLU A 65 5.20 -14.03 -2.57
N SER A 66 4.56 -12.90 -2.81
CA SER A 66 3.18 -12.67 -2.38
C SER A 66 2.43 -11.79 -3.36
N ASN A 67 1.14 -12.09 -3.50
CA ASN A 67 0.18 -11.29 -4.25
C ASN A 67 -1.15 -11.32 -3.49
N SER A 68 -1.54 -10.19 -2.92
CA SER A 68 -2.71 -10.08 -2.04
C SER A 68 -3.51 -8.82 -2.33
N LYS A 69 -4.84 -8.90 -2.18
CA LYS A 69 -5.72 -7.72 -2.15
C LYS A 69 -5.89 -7.25 -0.70
N ILE A 70 -5.54 -5.99 -0.44
CA ILE A 70 -5.68 -5.31 0.85
C ILE A 70 -6.48 -4.04 0.62
N LEU A 71 -7.72 -3.98 1.14
CA LEU A 71 -8.67 -2.91 0.83
C LEU A 71 -8.82 -2.72 -0.69
N ASP A 72 -8.71 -1.49 -1.18
CA ASP A 72 -8.76 -1.13 -2.60
C ASP A 72 -7.39 -1.15 -3.27
N PHE A 73 -6.46 -1.96 -2.74
CA PHE A 73 -5.10 -2.06 -3.26
C PHE A 73 -4.69 -3.51 -3.48
N LYS A 74 -3.95 -3.75 -4.57
CA LYS A 74 -3.24 -5.00 -4.83
C LYS A 74 -1.79 -4.83 -4.44
N VAL A 75 -1.31 -5.70 -3.56
CA VAL A 75 0.03 -5.66 -2.98
C VAL A 75 0.81 -6.86 -3.50
N TYR A 76 1.95 -6.59 -4.14
CA TYR A 76 2.89 -7.59 -4.61
C TYR A 76 4.21 -7.44 -3.88
N ILE A 77 4.74 -8.56 -3.44
CA ILE A 77 6.03 -8.64 -2.75
C ILE A 77 6.84 -9.73 -3.43
N LEU A 78 8.05 -9.36 -3.85
CA LEU A 78 9.12 -10.29 -4.18
C LEU A 78 10.28 -9.97 -3.24
N TYR A 79 10.71 -10.93 -2.43
CA TYR A 79 11.78 -10.76 -1.46
C TYR A 79 12.78 -11.90 -1.61
N ALA A 80 14.06 -11.56 -1.66
CA ALA A 80 15.17 -12.49 -1.79
C ALA A 80 16.30 -12.19 -0.79
N GLY A 81 15.99 -11.48 0.29
CA GLY A 81 16.93 -11.05 1.32
C GLY A 81 16.83 -9.56 1.64
N ALA A 82 17.44 -9.14 2.75
CA ALA A 82 17.47 -7.74 3.16
C ALA A 82 18.01 -6.86 2.03
N ARG A 83 17.29 -5.78 1.67
CA ARG A 83 17.62 -4.89 0.54
C ARG A 83 17.70 -5.59 -0.82
N ASN A 84 17.07 -6.76 -0.98
CA ASN A 84 16.82 -7.38 -2.27
C ASN A 84 15.34 -7.73 -2.38
N TYR A 85 14.53 -6.72 -2.65
CA TYR A 85 13.08 -6.84 -2.71
C TYR A 85 12.47 -5.92 -3.76
N ILE A 86 11.25 -6.28 -4.19
CA ILE A 86 10.33 -5.45 -4.94
C ILE A 86 9.02 -5.41 -4.18
N LEU A 87 8.59 -4.22 -3.79
CA LEU A 87 7.27 -3.95 -3.27
C LEU A 87 6.50 -3.16 -4.33
N LYS A 88 5.38 -3.70 -4.83
CA LYS A 88 4.49 -2.99 -5.75
C LYS A 88 3.10 -2.92 -5.15
N ILE A 89 2.47 -1.76 -5.23
CA ILE A 89 1.09 -1.53 -4.81
C ILE A 89 0.34 -0.85 -5.95
N GLU A 90 -0.81 -1.42 -6.33
CA GLU A 90 -1.67 -0.91 -7.39
C GLU A 90 -3.05 -0.60 -6.83
N GLY A 91 -3.59 0.57 -7.16
CA GLY A 91 -4.97 0.93 -6.84
C GLY A 91 -5.96 0.11 -7.67
N LEU A 92 -7.04 -0.31 -7.02
CA LEU A 92 -8.17 -1.03 -7.61
C LEU A 92 -9.39 -0.12 -7.63
N ASP A 93 -10.40 -0.49 -8.43
CA ASP A 93 -11.71 0.14 -8.41
C ASP A 93 -11.62 1.68 -8.55
N HIS A 94 -12.02 2.43 -7.52
CA HIS A 94 -11.96 3.90 -7.52
C HIS A 94 -10.53 4.48 -7.46
N CYS A 95 -9.56 3.70 -6.98
CA CYS A 95 -8.14 4.06 -6.92
C CYS A 95 -7.37 3.67 -8.19
N SER A 96 -8.05 3.09 -9.20
CA SER A 96 -7.40 2.61 -10.43
C SER A 96 -6.62 3.72 -11.13
N GLY A 97 -5.38 3.42 -11.51
CA GLY A 97 -4.39 4.38 -12.01
C GLY A 97 -3.26 4.66 -11.02
N PHE A 98 -3.53 4.56 -9.70
CA PHE A 98 -2.48 4.70 -8.69
C PHE A 98 -1.54 3.51 -8.73
N SER A 99 -0.24 3.76 -8.75
CA SER A 99 0.78 2.74 -8.58
C SER A 99 1.96 3.26 -7.79
N PHE A 100 2.37 2.47 -6.81
CA PHE A 100 3.58 2.65 -6.05
C PHE A 100 4.50 1.46 -6.32
N MET A 101 5.78 1.70 -6.51
CA MET A 101 6.80 0.66 -6.54
C MET A 101 8.02 1.14 -5.76
N GLU A 102 8.46 0.33 -4.80
CA GLU A 102 9.71 0.54 -4.09
C GLU A 102 10.61 -0.69 -4.24
N THR A 103 11.87 -0.41 -4.53
CA THR A 103 12.95 -1.39 -4.59
C THR A 103 14.10 -0.87 -3.74
N ASN A 104 15.13 -1.70 -3.59
CA ASN A 104 16.39 -1.26 -2.99
C ASN A 104 17.10 -0.11 -3.73
N LYS A 105 16.71 0.20 -4.97
CA LYS A 105 17.28 1.28 -5.79
C LYS A 105 16.50 2.58 -5.73
N GLY A 106 15.31 2.58 -5.12
CA GLY A 106 14.47 3.76 -5.03
C GLY A 106 12.99 3.45 -5.20
N MET A 107 12.22 4.53 -5.17
CA MET A 107 10.77 4.55 -5.17
C MET A 107 10.24 5.30 -6.40
N ILE A 108 9.15 4.80 -6.99
CA ILE A 108 8.42 5.43 -8.07
C ILE A 108 6.93 5.42 -7.74
N VAL A 109 6.24 6.53 -8.04
CA VAL A 109 4.79 6.67 -7.83
C VAL A 109 4.14 7.27 -9.07
N HIS A 110 3.12 6.60 -9.58
CA HIS A 110 2.34 6.97 -10.77
C HIS A 110 0.84 7.03 -10.45
N ASP A 111 0.10 7.78 -11.26
CA ASP A 111 -1.35 7.95 -11.18
C ASP A 111 -2.09 7.58 -12.47
N ASN A 112 -1.35 7.12 -13.50
CA ASN A 112 -1.84 6.89 -14.85
C ASN A 112 -1.34 5.56 -15.46
N VAL A 113 -1.18 4.51 -14.65
CA VAL A 113 -0.65 3.21 -15.15
C VAL A 113 -1.67 2.35 -15.91
N VAL A 114 -2.90 2.84 -16.07
CA VAL A 114 -4.00 2.18 -16.81
C VAL A 114 -4.54 3.16 -17.86
N ASP A 115 -5.23 2.64 -18.88
CA ASP A 115 -5.72 3.46 -20.01
C ASP A 115 -6.77 4.52 -19.60
N ASP A 116 -7.61 4.21 -18.60
CA ASP A 116 -8.62 5.13 -18.03
C ASP A 116 -8.42 5.31 -16.52
N PRO A 117 -7.40 6.09 -16.09
CA PRO A 117 -7.11 6.29 -14.68
C PRO A 117 -8.20 7.13 -14.01
N LYS A 118 -8.58 6.76 -12.79
CA LYS A 118 -9.61 7.47 -12.05
C LYS A 118 -9.06 8.76 -11.43
N PRO A 119 -9.86 9.84 -11.34
CA PRO A 119 -9.40 11.11 -10.76
C PRO A 119 -8.80 10.97 -9.35
N LEU A 120 -9.33 10.03 -8.56
CA LEU A 120 -8.83 9.77 -7.21
C LEU A 120 -7.37 9.28 -7.20
N ALA A 121 -6.89 8.59 -8.24
CA ALA A 121 -5.50 8.12 -8.31
C ALA A 121 -4.50 9.27 -8.27
N LYS A 122 -4.80 10.37 -8.97
CA LYS A 122 -3.99 11.59 -8.96
C LYS A 122 -3.97 12.23 -7.58
N ASP A 123 -5.13 12.39 -6.96
CA ASP A 123 -5.24 12.97 -5.61
C ASP A 123 -4.49 12.13 -4.57
N ILE A 124 -4.60 10.79 -4.66
CA ILE A 124 -3.83 9.87 -3.80
C ILE A 124 -2.34 10.06 -4.02
N LYS A 125 -1.85 10.10 -5.27
CA LYS A 125 -0.43 10.29 -5.56
C LYS A 125 0.10 11.60 -4.99
N GLU A 126 -0.60 12.71 -5.23
CA GLU A 126 -0.18 14.04 -4.76
C GLU A 126 -0.11 14.10 -3.23
N LEU A 127 -1.14 13.59 -2.55
CA LEU A 127 -1.16 13.50 -1.09
C LEU A 127 -0.12 12.50 -0.57
N PHE A 128 0.07 11.37 -1.23
CA PHE A 128 1.04 10.36 -0.83
C PHE A 128 2.46 10.92 -0.86
N ILE A 129 2.88 11.53 -1.97
CA ILE A 129 4.23 12.12 -2.10
C ILE A 129 4.45 13.22 -1.05
N LYS A 130 3.42 13.99 -0.73
CA LYS A 130 3.50 15.04 0.31
C LYS A 130 3.72 14.46 1.71
N ASN A 131 3.12 13.32 2.02
CA ASN A 131 3.06 12.73 3.35
C ASN A 131 4.01 11.54 3.57
N TYR A 132 4.54 10.92 2.51
CA TYR A 132 5.52 9.85 2.58
C TYR A 132 6.91 10.42 2.87
N LYS A 133 7.08 10.91 4.11
CA LYS A 133 8.32 11.45 4.66
C LYS A 133 8.59 10.80 6.02
N THR A 134 9.84 10.44 6.28
CA THR A 134 10.28 9.94 7.58
C THR A 134 10.41 11.09 8.59
N PRO A 135 9.94 10.96 9.85
CA PRO A 135 9.14 9.87 10.39
C PRO A 135 7.67 9.95 9.98
N TYR A 136 7.04 8.80 9.73
CA TYR A 136 5.65 8.72 9.29
C TYR A 136 4.70 8.66 10.49
N ALA A 137 3.55 9.33 10.39
CA ALA A 137 2.52 9.27 11.43
C ALA A 137 1.75 7.93 11.35
N ILE A 138 1.59 7.24 12.48
CA ILE A 138 0.63 6.16 12.63
C ILE A 138 -0.77 6.77 12.66
N THR A 139 -1.66 6.33 11.78
CA THR A 139 -3.01 6.88 11.66
C THR A 139 -4.05 5.95 12.29
N GLU A 140 -5.20 6.51 12.68
CA GLU A 140 -6.34 5.71 13.14
C GLU A 140 -6.84 4.75 12.06
N VAL A 141 -6.83 5.18 10.78
CA VAL A 141 -7.21 4.33 9.64
C VAL A 141 -6.34 3.07 9.59
N PHE A 142 -5.03 3.23 9.72
CA PHE A 142 -4.10 2.11 9.76
C PHE A 142 -4.26 1.25 11.02
N LEU A 143 -4.43 1.85 12.20
CA LEU A 143 -4.64 1.11 13.44
C LEU A 143 -5.93 0.28 13.41
N ASN A 144 -7.01 0.84 12.89
CA ASN A 144 -8.27 0.13 12.70
C ASN A 144 -8.11 -1.04 11.72
N PHE A 145 -7.35 -0.84 10.65
CA PHE A 145 -6.97 -1.92 9.76
C PHE A 145 -6.16 -2.99 10.51
N TYR A 146 -5.08 -2.61 11.20
CA TYR A 146 -4.16 -3.53 11.84
C TYR A 146 -4.83 -4.39 12.92
N ASN A 147 -5.69 -3.77 13.74
CA ASN A 147 -6.39 -4.40 14.85
C ASN A 147 -7.67 -5.15 14.44
N SER A 148 -8.19 -4.94 13.23
CA SER A 148 -9.40 -5.65 12.81
C SER A 148 -9.14 -7.16 12.64
N PRO A 149 -10.14 -8.04 12.85
CA PRO A 149 -9.96 -9.47 12.68
C PRO A 149 -9.49 -9.81 11.26
N SER A 150 -8.57 -10.77 11.11
CA SER A 150 -8.28 -11.34 9.80
C SER A 150 -9.51 -12.06 9.30
N LYS A 151 -9.98 -11.78 8.07
CA LYS A 151 -11.09 -12.53 7.46
C LYS A 151 -10.69 -14.01 7.46
N LYS A 152 -11.40 -14.83 8.23
CA LYS A 152 -11.30 -16.29 8.12
C LYS A 152 -11.81 -16.64 6.73
N ASN A 153 -10.95 -17.21 5.89
CA ASN A 153 -11.39 -17.81 4.63
C ASN A 153 -12.44 -18.88 4.98
N LYS A 154 -13.69 -18.67 4.56
CA LYS A 154 -14.68 -19.74 4.45
C LYS A 154 -14.40 -20.51 3.17
#